data_AF-A0A8H4EV56-F1
#
_entry.id   AF-A0A8H4EV56-F1
#
_cell.length_a   1.000
_cell.length_b   1.000
_cell.length_c   1.000
_cell.angle_alpha   90.00
_cell.angle_beta   90.00
_cell.angle_gamma   90.00
#
_symmetry.space_group_name_H-M   'P 1'
#
loop_
_entity.id
_entity.type
_entity.pdbx_description
1 polymer ?
#
loop_
_entity_poly.entity_id
_entity_poly.type
_entity_poly.pdbx_seq_one_letter_code
_entity_poly.pdbx_strand_id
1 'polypeptide(L)'
;MVPKIFMGDMPELMEIILNNLNNEIYSLHSCALVNRHWCKMSIPILWQNPFSLSRNPLFISKYFSSLDAYEKSVLKGYGITAEFPKTLFNYAKFLKVLDTISLEIKMCINIHICIT
;
A
#
# COMPACT_ATOMS: atom_id res chain seq x y z
N MET A 1 30.31 10.57 -24.48
CA MET A 1 30.22 9.74 -23.27
C MET A 1 29.25 10.43 -22.34
N VAL A 2 27.97 10.03 -22.35
CA VAL A 2 26.95 10.65 -21.48
C VAL A 2 27.29 10.26 -20.04
N PRO A 3 27.35 11.20 -19.08
CA PRO A 3 27.55 10.81 -17.69
C PRO A 3 26.38 9.92 -17.32
N LYS A 4 26.65 8.67 -16.92
CA LYS A 4 25.70 7.93 -16.09
C LYS A 4 25.58 8.75 -14.82
N ILE A 5 24.61 9.66 -14.79
CA ILE A 5 24.23 10.35 -13.57
C ILE A 5 24.00 9.23 -12.56
N PHE A 6 24.85 9.22 -11.53
CA PHE A 6 24.81 8.25 -10.45
C PHE A 6 23.58 8.61 -9.61
N MET A 7 22.40 8.33 -10.17
CA MET A 7 21.09 8.70 -9.61
C MET A 7 20.74 7.85 -8.37
N GLY A 8 21.68 7.00 -7.92
CA GLY A 8 21.56 6.17 -6.72
C GLY A 8 22.00 6.86 -5.42
N ASP A 9 22.63 8.03 -5.48
CA ASP A 9 23.36 8.59 -4.32
C ASP A 9 22.77 9.89 -3.73
N MET A 10 21.62 10.38 -4.22
CA MET A 10 20.98 11.59 -3.69
C MET A 10 19.54 11.32 -3.22
N PRO A 11 19.37 10.59 -2.11
CA PRO A 11 18.04 10.29 -1.56
C PRO A 11 17.24 11.55 -1.26
N GLU A 12 17.88 12.68 -0.92
CA GLU A 12 17.22 13.96 -0.65
C GLU A 12 16.51 14.51 -1.89
N LEU A 13 17.15 14.41 -3.07
CA LEU A 13 16.54 14.86 -4.32
C LEU A 13 15.34 13.98 -4.69
N MET A 14 15.45 12.68 -4.47
CA MET A 14 14.34 11.76 -4.70
C MET A 14 13.18 12.00 -3.74
N GLU A 15 13.47 12.28 -2.47
CA GLU A 15 12.45 12.66 -1.51
C GLU A 15 11.71 13.94 -1.95
N ILE A 16 12.44 14.96 -2.41
CA ILE A 16 11.83 16.18 -2.96
C ILE A 16 10.92 15.84 -4.16
N ILE A 17 11.41 15.07 -5.12
CA ILE A 17 10.61 14.68 -6.31
C ILE A 17 9.34 13.94 -5.88
N LEU A 18 9.48 12.92 -5.03
CA LEU A 18 8.34 12.08 -4.64
C LEU A 18 7.33 12.83 -3.76
N ASN A 19 7.79 13.75 -2.91
CA ASN A 19 6.91 14.60 -2.11
C ASN A 19 6.08 15.55 -2.97
N ASN A 20 6.64 16.08 -4.06
CA ASN A 20 5.87 16.88 -5.03
C ASN A 20 4.80 16.05 -5.77
N LEU A 21 4.98 14.73 -5.83
CA LEU A 21 4.03 13.80 -6.46
C LEU A 21 3.06 13.15 -5.46
N ASN A 22 3.03 13.58 -4.19
CA ASN A 22 2.29 12.87 -3.12
C ASN A 22 0.78 12.66 -3.43
N ASN A 23 0.15 13.59 -4.15
CA ASN A 23 -1.25 13.49 -4.57
C ASN A 23 -1.44 12.83 -5.96
N GLU A 24 -0.35 12.57 -6.68
CA GLU A 24 -0.34 11.98 -8.01
C GLU A 24 -0.04 10.48 -7.95
N ILE A 25 -1.04 9.70 -7.57
CA ILE A 25 -0.87 8.26 -7.35
C ILE A 25 -0.32 7.53 -8.59
N TYR A 26 -0.79 7.88 -9.79
CA TYR A 26 -0.33 7.24 -11.03
C TYR A 26 1.14 7.55 -11.33
N SER A 27 1.57 8.78 -11.05
CA SER A 27 2.97 9.21 -11.16
C SER A 27 3.84 8.44 -10.15
N LEU A 28 3.43 8.38 -8.88
CA LEU A 28 4.13 7.60 -7.86
C LEU A 28 4.18 6.09 -8.18
N HIS A 29 3.11 5.54 -8.75
CA HIS A 29 3.10 4.14 -9.20
C HIS A 29 4.13 3.91 -10.31
N SER A 30 4.20 4.82 -11.28
CA SER A 30 5.22 4.77 -12.33
C SER A 30 6.64 4.86 -11.76
N CYS A 31 6.88 5.76 -10.79
CA CYS A 31 8.14 5.85 -10.05
C CYS A 31 8.51 4.52 -9.38
N ALA A 32 7.56 3.85 -8.73
CA ALA A 32 7.81 2.60 -8.03
C ALA A 32 8.29 1.46 -8.96
N LEU A 33 8.05 1.56 -10.27
CA LEU A 33 8.44 0.57 -11.27
C LEU A 33 9.80 0.85 -11.92
N VAL A 34 10.41 2.01 -11.68
CA VAL A 34 11.67 2.42 -12.32
C VAL A 34 12.83 1.49 -11.93
N ASN A 35 13.09 1.36 -10.63
CA ASN A 35 14.11 0.44 -10.09
C ASN A 35 13.88 0.18 -8.60
N ARG A 36 14.73 -0.66 -7.98
CA ARG A 36 14.60 -1.06 -6.57
C ARG A 36 14.65 0.13 -5.58
N HIS A 37 15.47 1.14 -5.87
CA HIS A 37 15.63 2.29 -4.99
C HIS A 37 14.40 3.20 -5.05
N TRP A 38 13.92 3.52 -6.27
CA TRP A 38 12.66 4.25 -6.48
C TRP A 38 11.46 3.50 -5.89
N CYS A 39 11.38 2.19 -6.10
CA CYS A 39 10.36 1.34 -5.47
C CYS A 39 10.32 1.51 -3.94
N LYS A 40 11.48 1.42 -3.28
CA LYS A 40 11.56 1.54 -1.82
C LYS A 40 11.14 2.92 -1.29
N MET A 41 11.35 4.00 -2.04
CA MET A 41 10.97 5.34 -1.62
C MET A 41 9.52 5.69 -1.99
N SER A 42 9.03 5.26 -3.14
CA SER A 42 7.66 5.55 -3.60
C SER A 42 6.60 4.72 -2.86
N ILE A 43 6.89 3.46 -2.51
CA ILE A 43 5.91 2.58 -1.84
C ILE A 43 5.43 3.15 -0.49
N PRO A 44 6.30 3.63 0.42
CA PRO A 44 5.84 4.25 1.65
C PRO A 44 4.88 5.42 1.45
N ILE A 45 5.01 6.18 0.35
CA ILE A 45 4.16 7.33 0.02
C ILE A 45 2.82 6.86 -0.57
N LEU A 46 2.86 5.93 -1.54
CA LEU A 46 1.68 5.34 -2.19
C LEU A 46 0.71 4.62 -1.25
N TRP A 47 1.17 4.23 -0.06
CA TRP A 47 0.42 3.45 0.90
C TRP A 47 0.10 4.25 2.19
N GLN A 48 0.20 5.59 2.15
CA GLN A 48 -0.19 6.44 3.30
C GLN A 48 -1.70 6.56 3.48
N ASN A 49 -2.45 6.64 2.39
CA ASN A 49 -3.91 6.75 2.42
C ASN A 49 -4.52 5.80 1.38
N PRO A 50 -4.81 4.54 1.74
CA PRO A 50 -5.39 3.59 0.78
C PRO A 50 -6.89 3.83 0.53
N PHE A 51 -7.54 4.71 1.29
CA PHE A 51 -8.99 4.94 1.21
C PHE A 51 -9.37 5.99 0.17
N SER A 52 -8.53 7.02 -0.01
CA SER A 52 -8.67 8.03 -1.09
C SER A 52 -8.57 7.44 -2.49
N LEU A 53 -8.05 6.22 -2.56
CA LEU A 53 -7.87 5.48 -3.78
C LEU A 53 -9.12 4.66 -4.07
N SER A 54 -9.70 4.82 -5.26
CA SER A 54 -10.69 3.90 -5.84
C SER A 54 -10.05 2.55 -6.21
N ARG A 55 -9.25 2.00 -5.31
CA ARG A 55 -8.57 0.71 -5.44
C ARG A 55 -9.54 -0.40 -5.06
N ASN A 56 -9.37 -1.52 -5.74
CA ASN A 56 -10.00 -2.79 -5.39
C ASN A 56 -9.79 -3.07 -3.87
N PRO A 57 -10.84 -3.47 -3.12
CA PRO A 57 -10.77 -3.70 -1.67
C PRO A 57 -9.73 -4.76 -1.24
N LEU A 58 -9.18 -5.54 -2.17
CA LEU A 58 -8.04 -6.43 -1.95
C LEU A 58 -6.79 -5.75 -1.36
N PHE A 59 -6.68 -4.41 -1.41
CA PHE A 59 -5.59 -3.75 -0.70
C PHE A 59 -5.65 -3.99 0.82
N ILE A 60 -6.85 -4.19 1.39
CA ILE A 60 -7.06 -4.37 2.83
C ILE A 60 -6.30 -5.60 3.34
N SER A 61 -6.30 -6.69 2.58
CA SER A 61 -5.58 -7.92 2.96
C SER A 61 -4.06 -7.71 3.03
N LYS A 62 -3.50 -6.78 2.25
CA LYS A 62 -2.08 -6.41 2.32
C LYS A 62 -1.74 -5.71 3.62
N TYR A 63 -2.64 -4.88 4.17
CA TYR A 63 -2.45 -4.30 5.50
C TYR A 63 -2.53 -5.37 6.59
N PHE A 64 -3.56 -6.21 6.53
CA PHE A 64 -3.76 -7.31 7.49
C PHE A 64 -2.69 -8.40 7.40
N SER A 65 -1.92 -8.48 6.32
CA SER A 65 -0.79 -9.41 6.21
C SER A 65 0.24 -9.26 7.34
N SER A 66 0.35 -8.05 7.90
CA SER A 66 1.28 -7.72 8.99
C SER A 66 0.83 -8.18 10.38
N LEU A 67 -0.45 -8.53 10.53
CA LEU A 67 -1.02 -8.98 11.79
C LEU A 67 -0.47 -10.35 12.20
N ASP A 68 -0.49 -10.64 13.50
CA ASP A 68 -0.08 -11.94 14.02
C ASP A 68 -1.14 -13.03 13.75
N ALA A 69 -0.81 -14.27 14.11
CA ALA A 69 -1.69 -15.41 13.86
C ALA A 69 -3.01 -15.33 14.65
N TYR A 70 -2.97 -14.77 15.86
CA TYR A 70 -4.15 -14.61 16.71
C TYR A 70 -5.08 -13.53 16.13
N GLU A 71 -4.57 -12.35 15.82
CA GLU A 71 -5.32 -11.26 15.19
C GLU A 71 -5.96 -11.71 13.86
N LYS A 72 -5.22 -12.45 13.03
CA LYS A 72 -5.76 -13.04 11.79
C LYS A 72 -6.88 -14.05 12.06
N SER A 73 -6.80 -14.82 13.14
CA SER A 73 -7.86 -15.76 13.53
C SER A 73 -9.13 -15.04 13.99
N VAL A 74 -8.98 -13.92 14.70
CA VAL A 74 -10.10 -13.05 15.11
C VAL A 74 -10.81 -12.48 13.88
N LEU A 75 -10.07 -11.96 12.90
CA LEU A 75 -10.65 -11.47 11.65
C LEU A 75 -11.43 -12.55 10.88
N LYS A 76 -10.91 -13.78 10.84
CA LYS A 76 -11.64 -14.92 10.26
C LYS A 76 -12.95 -15.21 11.01
N GLY A 77 -12.96 -15.07 12.33
CA GLY A 77 -14.18 -15.19 13.15
C GLY A 77 -15.26 -14.17 12.79
N TYR A 78 -14.87 -12.99 12.29
CA TYR A 78 -15.77 -11.97 11.76
C TYR A 78 -16.15 -12.16 10.27
N GLY A 79 -15.83 -13.32 9.67
CA GLY A 79 -16.16 -13.62 8.28
C GLY A 79 -15.20 -13.03 7.25
N ILE A 80 -14.07 -12.47 7.68
CA ILE A 80 -13.05 -11.92 6.79
C ILE A 80 -12.13 -13.08 6.38
N THR A 81 -12.53 -13.81 5.33
CA THR A 81 -11.79 -14.95 4.75
C THR A 81 -10.72 -14.52 3.75
N ALA A 82 -10.17 -13.30 3.91
CA ALA A 82 -9.11 -12.83 3.03
C ALA A 82 -7.86 -13.73 3.15
N GLU A 83 -7.34 -14.18 2.01
CA GLU A 83 -5.98 -14.70 1.98
C GLU A 83 -5.04 -13.56 2.42
N PHE A 84 -4.21 -13.83 3.42
CA PHE A 84 -3.20 -12.89 3.91
C PHE A 84 -1.88 -13.17 3.18
N PRO A 85 -1.59 -12.50 2.05
CA PRO A 85 -0.43 -12.83 1.25
C PRO A 85 0.85 -12.50 2.01
N LYS A 86 1.92 -13.23 1.72
CA LYS A 86 3.26 -12.80 2.13
C LYS A 86 3.63 -11.53 1.34
N THR A 87 3.79 -10.43 2.05
CA THR A 87 4.05 -9.12 1.45
C THR A 87 5.55 -8.80 1.44
N LEU A 88 5.99 -8.07 0.41
CA LEU A 88 7.38 -7.57 0.31
C LEU A 88 7.66 -6.44 1.30
N PHE A 89 6.61 -5.72 1.69
CA PHE A 89 6.67 -4.59 2.61
C PHE A 89 5.64 -4.77 3.72
N ASN A 90 5.96 -4.30 4.92
CA ASN A 90 4.98 -4.15 5.98
C ASN A 90 4.14 -2.88 5.71
N TYR A 91 3.11 -3.03 4.88
CA TYR A 91 2.24 -1.92 4.47
C TYR A 91 1.54 -1.23 5.63
N ALA A 92 1.26 -1.94 6.73
CA ALA A 92 0.65 -1.34 7.92
C ALA A 92 1.51 -0.24 8.54
N LYS A 93 2.84 -0.33 8.45
CA LYS A 93 3.74 0.74 8.92
C LYS A 93 3.64 2.04 8.14
N PHE A 94 3.07 2.02 6.94
CA PHE A 94 2.97 3.19 6.08
C PHE A 94 1.63 3.91 6.21
N LEU A 95 0.64 3.26 6.83
CA LEU A 95 -0.71 3.81 6.97
C LEU A 95 -0.69 5.10 7.80
N LYS A 96 -1.18 6.20 7.21
CA LYS A 96 -1.36 7.49 7.89
C LYS A 96 -2.84 7.87 8.05
N VAL A 97 -3.69 7.41 7.15
CA VAL A 97 -5.12 7.69 7.18
C VAL A 97 -5.88 6.39 7.32
N LEU A 98 -6.64 6.27 8.42
CA LEU A 98 -7.59 5.19 8.65
C LEU A 98 -9.00 5.76 8.60
N ASP A 99 -9.72 5.48 7.52
CA ASP A 99 -11.14 5.81 7.38
C ASP A 99 -11.95 4.56 7.69
N THR A 100 -12.51 4.50 8.91
CA THR A 100 -13.26 3.35 9.42
C THR A 100 -14.56 3.12 8.68
N ILE A 101 -15.24 4.19 8.23
CA ILE A 101 -16.49 4.09 7.46
C ILE A 101 -16.18 3.46 6.10
N SER A 102 -15.17 3.98 5.40
CA SER A 102 -14.73 3.40 4.13
C SER A 102 -14.22 1.97 4.28
N LEU A 103 -13.58 1.64 5.40
CA LEU A 103 -13.12 0.29 5.71
C LEU A 103 -14.32 -0.66 5.87
N GLU A 104 -15.30 -0.31 6.70
CA GLU A 104 -16.51 -1.10 6.93
C GLU A 104 -17.26 -1.37 5.61
N ILE A 105 -17.50 -0.32 4.81
CA ILE A 105 -18.18 -0.45 3.51
C ILE A 105 -17.41 -1.40 2.58
N LYS A 106 -16.08 -1.22 2.45
CA LYS A 106 -15.25 -2.03 1.56
C LYS A 106 -15.13 -3.48 2.04
N MET A 107 -15.18 -3.71 3.34
CA MET A 107 -15.18 -5.06 3.93
C MET A 107 -16.51 -5.77 3.74
N CYS A 108 -17.64 -5.09 3.92
CA CYS A 108 -18.98 -5.65 3.66
C CYS A 108 -19.14 -6.10 2.20
N ILE A 109 -18.63 -5.33 1.24
CA ILE A 109 -18.62 -5.72 -0.19
C ILE A 109 -17.78 -6.99 -0.41
N ASN A 110 -16.62 -7.09 0.23
CA ASN A 110 -15.72 -8.24 0.07
C ASN A 110 -16.33 -9.52 0.67
N ILE A 111 -16.97 -9.40 1.84
CA ILE A 111 -17.73 -10.50 2.46
C ILE A 111 -18.86 -10.95 1.55
N HIS A 112 -19.61 -10.02 0.93
CA HIS A 112 -20.71 -10.38 0.02
C HIS A 112 -20.21 -11.13 -1.22
N ILE A 113 -19.10 -10.70 -1.83
CA ILE A 113 -18.47 -11.38 -2.97
C ILE A 113 -17.98 -12.79 -2.59
N CYS A 114 -17.46 -13.00 -1.38
CA CYS A 114 -17.02 -14.33 -0.94
C CYS A 114 -18.15 -15.31 -0.62
N ILE A 115 -19.40 -14.83 -0.49
CA ILE A 115 -20.58 -15.67 -0.20
C ILE A 115 -21.37 -15.99 -1.50
N THR A 116 -21.06 -15.32 -2.62
CA THR A 116 -21.63 -15.61 -3.95
C THR A 116 -20.69 -16.47 -4.78
#